data_AF-A0AAJ2R9M7-F1
#
_entry.id   AF-A0AAJ2R9M7-F1
#
_cell.length_a   1.000
_cell.length_b   1.000
_cell.length_c   1.000
_cell.angle_alpha   90.00
_cell.angle_beta   90.00
_cell.angle_gamma   90.00
#
_symmetry.space_group_name_H-M   'P 1'
#
loop_
_entity.id
_entity.type
_entity.pdbx_description
1 polymer ?
#
loop_
_entity_poly.entity_id
_entity_poly.type
_entity_poly.pdbx_seq_one_letter_code
_entity_poly.pdbx_strand_id
1 'polypeptide(L)'
;MEAISKIWRGEEGLAKTFWLYNVLIGTLSGAALFMASPGSLLAKAGAAIFVAYTVLVCVGIWRAANQYSGPRAWALLAKSAVAALPACLVIGTLAAVLIPAASRMTNHPSTMDRPLSSATPYSERVKRLRSAAEAGALKVIDVRAATPDDLLLDHWSSSEVSGIEADQTWWVSDGTVWIHVDNRHSSAIDVIHFSYAPGYCETMPASARAGYSLPLLQKIAPHAQALVRFAATDVVRNGPGCLVITGVQGRATQQTSKNPFADPNYGAPALAQQGTTTSAPSNSRTQADTAMEAHLSRIYAAHPDADAVVDSPAFQSWLQRSYERVAALRSGTTQEVIDLFHAYKSHDRTEERYQAERERQLRDAAAEALSLSQ
;
A
#
# COMPACT_ATOMS: atom_id res chain seq x y z
N MET A 1 -24.09 52.74 2.54
CA MET A 1 -25.54 52.40 2.57
C MET A 1 -26.13 52.34 1.17
N GLU A 2 -25.90 53.33 0.31
CA GLU A 2 -26.49 53.38 -1.05
C GLU A 2 -26.12 52.17 -1.93
N ALA A 3 -24.84 51.77 -1.96
CA ALA A 3 -24.38 50.62 -2.74
C ALA A 3 -25.05 49.29 -2.33
N ILE A 4 -25.29 49.09 -1.03
CA ILE A 4 -25.97 47.89 -0.52
C ILE A 4 -27.42 47.85 -1.00
N SER A 5 -28.12 48.98 -0.96
CA SER A 5 -29.49 49.10 -1.46
C SER A 5 -29.58 48.82 -2.96
N LYS A 6 -28.64 49.37 -3.74
CA LYS A 6 -28.55 49.13 -5.20
C LYS A 6 -28.32 47.66 -5.53
N ILE A 7 -27.42 46.98 -4.81
CA ILE A 7 -27.19 45.53 -4.97
C ILE A 7 -28.46 44.76 -4.62
N TRP A 8 -29.09 45.04 -3.47
CA TRP A 8 -30.32 44.35 -3.04
C TRP A 8 -31.49 44.53 -4.01
N ARG A 9 -31.59 45.67 -4.69
CA ARG A 9 -32.62 45.92 -5.72
C ARG A 9 -32.23 45.34 -7.11
N GLY A 10 -30.99 44.89 -7.29
CA GLY A 10 -30.49 44.35 -8.55
C GLY A 10 -30.15 45.42 -9.60
N GLU A 11 -29.95 46.67 -9.18
CA GLU A 11 -29.75 47.83 -10.08
C GLU A 11 -28.31 47.93 -10.63
N GLU A 12 -27.34 47.25 -10.01
CA GLU A 12 -25.92 47.29 -10.41
C GLU A 12 -25.59 46.51 -11.69
N GLY A 13 -26.58 45.76 -12.22
CA GLY A 13 -26.42 44.94 -13.42
C GLY A 13 -25.78 43.57 -13.17
N LEU A 14 -26.24 42.58 -13.93
CA LEU A 14 -25.94 41.15 -13.69
C LEU A 14 -24.43 40.84 -13.66
N ALA A 15 -23.68 41.35 -14.65
CA ALA A 15 -22.25 41.04 -14.77
C ALA A 15 -21.44 41.59 -13.59
N LYS A 16 -21.74 42.82 -13.15
CA LYS A 16 -21.05 43.45 -12.02
C LYS A 16 -21.41 42.73 -10.72
N THR A 17 -22.70 42.47 -10.47
CA THR A 17 -23.13 41.75 -9.26
C THR A 17 -22.53 40.34 -9.18
N PHE A 18 -22.44 39.63 -10.31
CA PHE A 18 -21.87 38.29 -10.34
C PHE A 18 -20.33 38.28 -10.22
N TRP A 19 -19.60 38.95 -11.11
CA TRP A 19 -18.14 38.84 -11.14
C TRP A 19 -17.46 39.61 -10.02
N LEU A 20 -17.90 40.84 -9.75
CA LEU A 20 -17.23 41.69 -8.76
C LEU A 20 -17.62 41.29 -7.34
N TYR A 21 -18.93 41.20 -7.06
CA TYR A 21 -19.38 40.97 -5.69
C TYR A 21 -19.34 39.48 -5.32
N ASN A 22 -19.90 38.59 -6.14
CA ASN A 22 -19.90 37.17 -5.78
C ASN A 22 -18.53 36.50 -5.97
N VAL A 23 -17.90 36.63 -7.14
CA VAL A 23 -16.64 35.93 -7.41
C VAL A 23 -15.47 36.62 -6.71
N LEU A 24 -15.17 37.89 -6.99
CA LEU A 24 -13.97 38.54 -6.47
C LEU A 24 -14.04 38.76 -4.94
N ILE A 25 -15.05 39.50 -4.46
CA ILE A 25 -15.17 39.82 -3.03
C ILE A 25 -15.49 38.56 -2.22
N GLY A 26 -16.35 37.68 -2.73
CA GLY A 26 -16.65 36.39 -2.09
C GLY A 26 -15.41 35.51 -1.92
N THR A 27 -14.56 35.38 -2.95
CA THR A 27 -13.33 34.59 -2.87
C THR A 27 -12.32 35.19 -1.88
N LEU A 28 -12.11 36.51 -1.93
CA LEU A 28 -11.20 37.19 -0.99
C LEU A 28 -11.66 37.05 0.46
N SER A 29 -12.96 37.23 0.70
CA SER A 29 -13.53 37.10 2.05
C SER A 29 -13.49 35.66 2.54
N GLY A 30 -13.75 34.69 1.67
CA GLY A 30 -13.62 33.26 1.96
C GLY A 30 -12.19 32.85 2.30
N ALA A 31 -11.20 33.33 1.53
CA ALA A 31 -9.79 33.09 1.79
C ALA A 31 -9.33 33.71 3.13
N ALA A 32 -9.76 34.94 3.43
CA ALA A 32 -9.49 35.57 4.72
C ALA A 32 -10.09 34.79 5.89
N LEU A 33 -11.31 34.27 5.73
CA LEU A 33 -11.95 33.44 6.75
C LEU A 33 -11.23 32.09 6.94
N PHE A 34 -10.67 31.53 5.86
CA PHE A 34 -9.88 30.30 5.93
C PHE A 34 -8.55 30.47 6.68
N MET A 35 -7.97 31.68 6.65
CA MET A 35 -6.76 32.01 7.42
C MET A 35 -7.04 32.31 8.89
N ALA A 36 -8.30 32.51 9.28
CA ALA A 36 -8.64 32.80 10.67
C ALA A 36 -8.50 31.56 11.55
N SER A 37 -7.97 31.74 12.78
CA SER A 37 -7.82 30.66 13.75
C SER A 37 -9.17 30.00 14.04
N PRO A 38 -9.33 28.68 13.79
CA PRO A 38 -10.59 27.97 13.99
C PRO A 38 -11.10 28.13 15.43
N GLY A 39 -12.41 28.37 15.59
CA GLY A 39 -13.06 28.51 16.89
C GLY A 39 -12.86 29.86 17.60
N SER A 40 -12.00 30.74 17.10
CA SER A 40 -11.85 32.10 17.64
C SER A 40 -13.14 32.93 17.50
N LEU A 41 -13.35 33.91 18.38
CA LEU A 41 -14.49 34.83 18.30
C LEU A 41 -14.50 35.59 16.96
N LEU A 42 -13.31 35.97 16.47
CA LEU A 42 -13.12 36.60 15.16
C LEU A 42 -13.56 35.71 14.01
N ALA A 43 -13.22 34.41 14.03
CA ALA A 43 -13.67 33.47 13.00
C ALA A 43 -15.19 33.30 13.01
N LYS A 44 -15.82 33.20 14.19
CA LYS A 44 -17.28 33.09 14.32
C LYS A 44 -18.00 34.35 13.82
N ALA A 45 -17.54 35.52 14.25
CA ALA A 45 -18.10 36.80 13.82
C ALA A 45 -17.90 37.02 12.31
N GLY A 46 -16.70 36.72 11.80
CA GLY A 46 -16.38 36.78 10.38
C GLY A 46 -17.26 35.85 9.55
N ALA A 47 -17.48 34.61 10.00
CA ALA A 47 -18.37 33.67 9.33
C ALA A 47 -19.82 34.17 9.28
N ALA A 48 -20.34 34.71 10.39
CA ALA A 48 -21.69 35.28 10.42
C ALA A 48 -21.86 36.46 9.45
N ILE A 49 -20.87 37.37 9.41
CA ILE A 49 -20.84 38.50 8.46
C ILE A 49 -20.76 37.99 7.01
N PHE A 50 -19.92 36.99 6.75
CA PHE A 50 -19.76 36.41 5.41
C PHE A 50 -21.05 35.73 4.92
N VAL A 51 -21.78 35.04 5.79
CA VAL A 51 -23.10 34.46 5.47
C VAL A 51 -24.09 35.56 5.13
N ALA A 52 -24.21 36.61 5.96
CA ALA A 52 -25.11 37.72 5.71
C ALA A 52 -24.79 38.42 4.36
N TYR A 53 -23.50 38.63 4.08
CA TYR A 53 -23.02 39.15 2.81
C TYR A 53 -23.41 38.25 1.62
N THR A 54 -23.21 36.95 1.75
CA THR A 54 -23.52 35.98 0.67
C THR A 54 -25.01 36.00 0.35
N VAL A 55 -25.88 36.02 1.36
CA VAL A 55 -27.34 36.12 1.15
C VAL A 55 -27.70 37.40 0.40
N LEU A 56 -27.12 38.54 0.81
CA LEU A 56 -27.36 39.84 0.18
C LEU A 56 -26.98 39.83 -1.30
N VAL A 57 -25.80 39.29 -1.63
CA VAL A 57 -25.30 39.19 -3.01
C VAL A 57 -26.14 38.21 -3.82
N CYS A 58 -26.54 37.06 -3.26
CA CYS A 58 -27.40 36.08 -3.93
C CYS A 58 -28.75 36.69 -4.32
N VAL A 59 -29.40 37.40 -3.39
CA VAL A 59 -30.66 38.12 -3.67
C VAL A 59 -30.45 39.18 -4.75
N GLY A 60 -29.34 39.92 -4.68
CA GLY A 60 -28.98 40.92 -5.67
C GLY A 60 -28.81 40.34 -7.07
N ILE A 61 -28.09 39.21 -7.21
CA ILE A 61 -27.90 38.53 -8.49
C ILE A 61 -29.23 38.01 -9.03
N TRP A 62 -30.06 37.41 -8.19
CA TRP A 62 -31.37 36.90 -8.61
C TRP A 62 -32.25 38.02 -9.18
N ARG A 63 -32.28 39.18 -8.50
CA ARG A 63 -33.04 40.36 -8.95
C ARG A 63 -32.42 41.02 -10.17
N ALA A 64 -31.10 41.10 -10.26
CA ALA A 64 -30.40 41.62 -11.44
C ALA A 64 -30.63 40.71 -12.67
N ALA A 65 -30.68 39.39 -12.48
CA ALA A 65 -30.99 38.43 -13.53
C ALA A 65 -32.44 38.57 -14.05
N ASN A 66 -33.39 38.95 -13.19
CA ASN A 66 -34.77 39.24 -13.60
C ASN A 66 -34.89 40.52 -14.44
N GLN A 67 -33.99 41.47 -14.23
CA GLN A 67 -33.96 42.76 -14.95
C GLN A 67 -32.98 42.75 -16.14
N TYR A 68 -32.30 41.63 -16.38
CA TYR A 68 -31.28 41.53 -17.43
C TYR A 68 -31.93 41.53 -18.82
N SER A 69 -31.64 42.57 -19.60
CA SER A 69 -32.17 42.77 -20.96
C SER A 69 -31.38 42.03 -22.06
N GLY A 70 -30.26 41.40 -21.72
CA GLY A 70 -29.42 40.64 -22.65
C GLY A 70 -29.92 39.20 -22.91
N PRO A 71 -29.05 38.32 -23.45
CA PRO A 71 -29.44 36.94 -23.74
C PRO A 71 -29.92 36.18 -22.50
N ARG A 72 -31.09 35.56 -22.59
CA ARG A 72 -31.74 34.83 -21.47
C ARG A 72 -30.89 33.70 -20.89
N ALA A 73 -29.98 33.13 -21.67
CA ALA A 73 -29.04 32.10 -21.23
C ALA A 73 -28.18 32.57 -20.04
N TRP A 74 -27.71 33.81 -20.06
CA TRP A 74 -26.88 34.35 -18.98
C TRP A 74 -27.67 34.56 -17.69
N ALA A 75 -28.92 35.01 -17.79
CA ALA A 75 -29.81 35.15 -16.64
C ALA A 75 -30.15 33.78 -16.02
N LEU A 76 -30.37 32.76 -16.85
CA LEU A 76 -30.60 31.38 -16.40
C LEU A 76 -29.38 30.79 -15.69
N LEU A 77 -28.18 30.92 -16.27
CA LEU A 77 -26.94 30.44 -15.69
C LEU A 77 -26.62 31.12 -14.35
N ALA A 78 -26.84 32.44 -14.25
CA ALA A 78 -26.62 33.16 -13.01
C ALA A 78 -27.57 32.68 -11.89
N LYS A 79 -28.85 32.43 -12.21
CA LYS A 79 -29.82 31.88 -11.25
C LYS A 79 -29.47 30.47 -10.81
N SER A 80 -29.08 29.59 -11.73
CA SER A 80 -28.68 28.22 -11.37
C SER A 80 -27.43 28.20 -10.49
N ALA A 81 -26.44 29.04 -10.81
CA ALA A 81 -25.23 29.18 -9.99
C ALA A 81 -25.57 29.63 -8.57
N VAL A 82 -26.42 30.65 -8.42
CA VAL A 82 -26.85 31.18 -7.12
C VAL A 82 -27.77 30.23 -6.35
N ALA A 83 -28.48 29.32 -7.00
CA ALA A 83 -29.24 28.27 -6.32
C ALA A 83 -28.33 27.16 -5.75
N ALA A 84 -27.27 26.80 -6.48
CA ALA A 84 -26.36 25.72 -6.09
C ALA A 84 -25.30 26.15 -5.06
N LEU A 85 -24.76 27.37 -5.17
CA LEU A 85 -23.65 27.85 -4.34
C LEU A 85 -23.94 27.91 -2.82
N PRO A 86 -25.11 28.43 -2.38
CA PRO A 86 -25.41 28.59 -0.96
C PRO A 86 -25.51 27.26 -0.23
N ALA A 87 -26.02 26.21 -0.90
CA ALA A 87 -26.09 24.88 -0.30
C ALA A 87 -24.68 24.38 0.07
N CYS A 88 -23.71 24.50 -0.84
CA CYS A 88 -22.33 24.09 -0.56
C CYS A 88 -21.62 24.99 0.46
N LEU A 89 -21.77 26.31 0.36
CA LEU A 89 -21.09 27.26 1.24
C LEU A 89 -21.65 27.28 2.66
N VAL A 90 -22.96 27.15 2.82
CA VAL A 90 -23.60 27.10 4.15
C VAL A 90 -23.27 25.80 4.85
N ILE A 91 -23.26 24.66 4.14
CA ILE A 91 -22.84 23.38 4.71
C ILE A 91 -21.36 23.43 5.13
N GLY A 92 -20.49 23.97 4.28
CA GLY A 92 -19.05 24.07 4.58
C GLY A 92 -18.74 25.00 5.76
N THR A 93 -19.38 26.18 5.81
CA THR A 93 -19.16 27.16 6.88
C THR A 93 -19.80 26.73 8.20
N LEU A 94 -20.99 26.10 8.18
CA LEU A 94 -21.59 25.51 9.38
C LEU A 94 -20.74 24.34 9.91
N ALA A 95 -20.19 23.49 9.04
CA ALA A 95 -19.27 22.43 9.47
C ALA A 95 -17.98 23.01 10.10
N ALA A 96 -17.45 24.10 9.57
CA ALA A 96 -16.24 24.74 10.12
C ALA A 96 -16.48 25.46 11.46
N VAL A 97 -17.71 25.96 11.72
CA VAL A 97 -18.04 26.77 12.90
C VAL A 97 -18.72 25.97 14.01
N LEU A 98 -19.59 25.01 13.66
CA LEU A 98 -20.41 24.25 14.61
C LEU A 98 -19.78 22.94 15.06
N ILE A 99 -18.70 22.48 14.43
CA ILE A 99 -17.91 21.36 14.95
C ILE A 99 -16.91 21.96 15.95
N PRO A 100 -17.19 21.99 17.27
CA PRO A 100 -16.19 22.38 18.24
C PRO A 100 -14.95 21.53 18.05
N ALA A 101 -13.76 22.11 18.27
CA ALA A 101 -12.50 21.37 18.33
C ALA A 101 -12.60 20.14 19.26
N ALA A 102 -13.52 20.16 20.24
CA ALA A 102 -13.85 19.04 21.12
C ALA A 102 -14.62 17.87 20.46
N SER A 103 -15.41 18.12 19.41
CA SER A 103 -16.10 17.05 18.66
C SER A 103 -15.24 16.38 17.58
N ARG A 104 -13.99 16.83 17.39
CA ARG A 104 -12.93 16.03 16.75
C ARG A 104 -12.23 15.08 17.74
N MET A 105 -12.62 15.06 19.01
CA MET A 105 -11.95 14.29 20.06
C MET A 105 -12.78 13.16 20.68
N THR A 106 -13.92 12.79 20.09
CA THR A 106 -14.57 11.51 20.45
C THR A 106 -14.86 10.72 19.17
N ASN A 107 -14.15 9.60 19.03
CA ASN A 107 -14.17 8.64 17.91
C ASN A 107 -13.25 8.93 16.71
N HIS A 108 -11.95 9.17 16.96
CA HIS A 108 -10.86 8.41 16.32
C HIS A 108 -9.50 8.89 16.87
N PRO A 109 -8.62 8.01 17.40
CA PRO A 109 -7.24 8.36 17.68
C PRO A 109 -6.45 8.34 16.37
N SER A 110 -6.54 9.41 15.56
CA SER A 110 -5.81 9.52 14.28
C SER A 110 -5.06 10.85 14.19
N THR A 111 -4.04 11.03 15.03
CA THR A 111 -2.93 11.98 14.77
C THR A 111 -1.90 11.43 13.77
N MET A 112 -2.26 10.36 13.03
CA MET A 112 -1.41 9.62 12.10
C MET A 112 -1.78 9.78 10.62
N ASP A 113 -2.72 10.67 10.28
CA ASP A 113 -3.18 10.82 8.89
C ASP A 113 -2.22 11.60 7.98
N ARG A 114 -1.07 12.05 8.51
CA ARG A 114 0.02 12.56 7.65
C ARG A 114 1.03 11.44 7.44
N PRO A 115 1.20 10.94 6.19
CA PRO A 115 2.33 10.09 5.84
C PRO A 115 3.61 10.69 6.43
N LEU A 116 4.39 9.86 7.12
CA LEU A 116 5.71 10.25 7.60
C LEU A 116 6.61 10.49 6.39
N SER A 117 6.52 11.68 5.81
CA SER A 117 7.32 12.06 4.64
C SER A 117 8.79 11.78 4.91
N SER A 118 9.46 11.20 3.92
CA SER A 118 10.90 10.96 3.89
C SER A 118 11.75 12.20 4.23
N ALA A 119 11.17 13.42 4.10
CA ALA A 119 11.78 14.68 4.49
C ALA A 119 11.98 14.86 6.02
N THR A 120 11.25 14.11 6.86
CA THR A 120 11.43 14.15 8.31
C THR A 120 12.69 13.35 8.69
N PRO A 121 13.61 13.85 9.55
CA PRO A 121 14.78 13.07 9.96
C PRO A 121 14.41 11.69 10.50
N TYR A 122 15.18 10.66 10.14
CA TYR A 122 14.92 9.27 10.54
C TYR A 122 14.73 9.10 12.06
N SER A 123 15.59 9.73 12.87
CA SER A 123 15.52 9.67 14.33
C SER A 123 14.22 10.24 14.90
N GLU A 124 13.68 11.30 14.30
CA GLU A 124 12.39 11.87 14.68
C GLU A 124 11.24 10.95 14.28
N ARG A 125 11.31 10.29 13.11
CA ARG A 125 10.31 9.31 12.69
C ARG A 125 10.25 8.14 13.68
N VAL A 126 11.39 7.56 14.03
CA VAL A 126 11.49 6.47 15.02
C VAL A 126 10.95 6.91 16.37
N LYS A 127 11.33 8.09 16.87
CA LYS A 127 10.84 8.63 18.14
C LYS A 127 9.31 8.78 18.14
N ARG A 128 8.73 9.33 17.07
CA ARG A 128 7.28 9.49 16.93
C ARG A 128 6.55 8.15 16.91
N LEU A 129 7.05 7.18 16.13
CA LEU A 129 6.46 5.85 16.03
C LEU A 129 6.49 5.11 17.37
N ARG A 130 7.60 5.20 18.11
CA ARG A 130 7.73 4.62 19.45
C ARG A 130 6.72 5.23 20.43
N SER A 131 6.65 6.55 20.50
CA SER A 131 5.70 7.23 21.37
C SER A 131 4.24 6.92 20.99
N ALA A 132 3.92 6.76 19.70
CA ALA A 132 2.60 6.35 19.25
C ALA A 132 2.25 4.91 19.68
N ALA A 133 3.22 4.01 19.65
CA ALA A 133 3.06 2.63 20.13
C ALA A 133 2.84 2.58 21.65
N GLU A 134 3.66 3.31 22.41
CA GLU A 134 3.55 3.40 23.88
C GLU A 134 2.21 4.01 24.32
N ALA A 135 1.70 4.98 23.57
CA ALA A 135 0.39 5.58 23.80
C ALA A 135 -0.79 4.71 23.33
N GLY A 136 -0.53 3.54 22.72
CA GLY A 136 -1.56 2.66 22.14
C GLY A 136 -2.24 3.20 20.88
N ALA A 137 -1.73 4.30 20.30
CA ALA A 137 -2.22 4.89 19.06
C ALA A 137 -1.78 4.11 17.82
N LEU A 138 -0.66 3.38 17.91
CA LEU A 138 -0.19 2.48 16.88
C LEU A 138 -0.21 1.05 17.40
N LYS A 139 -0.86 0.17 16.64
CA LYS A 139 -0.96 -1.23 16.99
C LYS A 139 0.39 -1.92 16.83
N VAL A 140 0.83 -2.63 17.87
CA VAL A 140 2.01 -3.49 17.82
C VAL A 140 1.55 -4.91 17.52
N ILE A 141 2.14 -5.53 16.50
CA ILE A 141 1.82 -6.85 16.00
C ILE A 141 3.07 -7.72 16.09
N ASP A 142 2.95 -8.81 16.81
CA ASP A 142 3.96 -9.86 16.88
C ASP A 142 3.90 -10.76 15.66
N VAL A 143 5.04 -11.35 15.31
CA VAL A 143 5.14 -12.37 14.25
C VAL A 143 4.92 -13.77 14.84
N ARG A 144 4.52 -14.71 13.99
CA ARG A 144 4.44 -16.14 14.34
C ARG A 144 5.37 -16.95 13.45
N ALA A 145 5.61 -18.20 13.85
CA ALA A 145 6.32 -19.15 13.01
C ALA A 145 5.60 -19.33 11.66
N ALA A 146 6.40 -19.38 10.59
CA ALA A 146 5.91 -19.65 9.24
C ALA A 146 5.40 -21.08 9.12
N THR A 147 4.30 -21.24 8.39
CA THR A 147 3.68 -22.52 8.05
C THR A 147 3.71 -22.71 6.53
N PRO A 148 3.61 -23.95 6.01
CA PRO A 148 3.56 -24.19 4.57
C PRO A 148 2.45 -23.40 3.85
N ASP A 149 1.32 -23.18 4.51
CA ASP A 149 0.19 -22.41 3.96
C ASP A 149 0.53 -20.93 3.72
N ASP A 150 1.47 -20.36 4.49
CA ASP A 150 1.91 -18.97 4.32
C ASP A 150 2.66 -18.78 2.99
N LEU A 151 3.18 -19.85 2.39
CA LEU A 151 3.86 -19.84 1.08
C LEU A 151 2.88 -19.96 -0.10
N LEU A 152 1.60 -20.18 0.17
CA LEU A 152 0.55 -20.40 -0.82
C LEU A 152 -0.36 -19.18 -1.02
N LEU A 153 -0.16 -18.10 -0.28
CA LEU A 153 -0.96 -16.89 -0.43
C LEU A 153 -0.61 -16.12 -1.72
N ASP A 154 -1.61 -15.45 -2.28
CA ASP A 154 -1.45 -14.59 -3.44
C ASP A 154 -0.54 -13.41 -3.12
N HIS A 155 0.44 -13.20 -3.99
CA HIS A 155 1.40 -12.12 -3.87
C HIS A 155 0.83 -10.86 -4.51
N TRP A 156 0.99 -9.72 -3.83
CA TRP A 156 0.66 -8.44 -4.45
C TRP A 156 1.68 -8.10 -5.53
N SER A 157 1.27 -7.30 -6.51
CA SER A 157 2.14 -6.87 -7.59
C SER A 157 3.25 -5.94 -7.07
N SER A 158 4.39 -5.89 -7.76
CA SER A 158 5.54 -5.07 -7.35
C SER A 158 5.21 -3.58 -7.20
N SER A 159 4.29 -3.06 -8.02
CA SER A 159 3.80 -1.69 -7.90
C SER A 159 3.01 -1.45 -6.62
N GLU A 160 2.24 -2.43 -6.16
CA GLU A 160 1.46 -2.33 -4.92
C GLU A 160 2.38 -2.37 -3.68
N VAL A 161 3.42 -3.20 -3.74
CA VAL A 161 4.43 -3.31 -2.67
C VAL A 161 5.24 -2.03 -2.53
N SER A 162 5.58 -1.36 -3.63
CA SER A 162 6.39 -0.13 -3.63
C SER A 162 5.75 1.01 -2.81
N GLY A 163 4.41 1.05 -2.74
CA GLY A 163 3.68 2.05 -1.96
C GLY A 163 3.81 1.84 -0.44
N ILE A 164 4.09 0.61 0.00
CA ILE A 164 4.38 0.27 1.39
C ILE A 164 5.86 0.54 1.70
N GLU A 165 6.75 0.17 0.79
CA GLU A 165 8.20 0.36 0.95
C GLU A 165 8.59 1.84 1.08
N ALA A 166 8.00 2.72 0.26
CA ALA A 166 8.39 4.12 0.18
C ALA A 166 8.26 4.90 1.50
N ASP A 167 7.33 4.49 2.36
CA ASP A 167 7.06 5.13 3.66
C ASP A 167 7.56 4.30 4.85
N GLN A 168 8.29 3.22 4.59
CA GLN A 168 8.75 2.31 5.63
C GLN A 168 9.81 2.97 6.52
N THR A 169 9.65 2.79 7.82
CA THR A 169 10.70 3.06 8.81
C THR A 169 10.88 1.83 9.68
N TRP A 170 12.11 1.33 9.79
CA TRP A 170 12.44 0.22 10.68
C TRP A 170 13.65 0.56 11.54
N TRP A 171 13.75 -0.08 12.71
CA TRP A 171 14.88 0.08 13.63
C TRP A 171 15.05 -1.16 14.49
N VAL A 172 16.19 -1.25 15.18
CA VAL A 172 16.45 -2.29 16.18
C VAL A 172 16.55 -1.63 17.55
N SER A 173 15.87 -2.20 18.55
CA SER A 173 15.96 -1.79 19.96
C SER A 173 15.88 -3.04 20.81
N ASP A 174 16.82 -3.21 21.74
CA ASP A 174 16.76 -4.27 22.76
C ASP A 174 16.63 -5.68 22.15
N GLY A 175 17.40 -5.95 21.10
CA GLY A 175 17.37 -7.24 20.38
C GLY A 175 16.07 -7.49 19.60
N THR A 176 15.22 -6.48 19.43
CA THR A 176 13.96 -6.56 18.68
C THR A 176 14.02 -5.66 17.46
N VAL A 177 13.66 -6.19 16.30
CA VAL A 177 13.45 -5.42 15.07
C VAL A 177 12.02 -4.91 15.06
N TRP A 178 11.86 -3.65 14.69
CA TRP A 178 10.58 -2.97 14.56
C TRP A 178 10.44 -2.49 13.12
N ILE A 179 9.32 -2.80 12.48
CA ILE A 179 8.99 -2.34 11.12
C ILE A 179 7.65 -1.61 11.17
N HIS A 180 7.64 -0.33 10.78
CA HIS A 180 6.40 0.40 10.53
C HIS A 180 5.87 0.06 9.15
N VAL A 181 4.58 -0.30 9.10
CA VAL A 181 3.87 -0.71 7.89
C VAL A 181 2.62 0.14 7.76
N ASP A 182 2.47 0.83 6.63
CA ASP A 182 1.28 1.59 6.26
C ASP A 182 0.51 0.84 5.16
N ASN A 183 -0.53 0.11 5.55
CA ASN A 183 -1.33 -0.66 4.60
C ASN A 183 -2.30 0.26 3.87
N ARG A 184 -1.89 0.82 2.73
CA ARG A 184 -2.76 1.67 1.89
C ARG A 184 -3.68 0.89 0.97
N HIS A 185 -3.57 -0.43 0.95
CA HIS A 185 -4.35 -1.28 0.07
C HIS A 185 -5.72 -1.59 0.65
N SER A 186 -6.64 -2.05 -0.21
CA SER A 186 -8.00 -2.43 0.15
C SER A 186 -8.09 -3.81 0.81
N SER A 187 -6.99 -4.57 0.81
CA SER A 187 -6.89 -5.91 1.40
C SER A 187 -6.04 -5.91 2.66
N ALA A 188 -6.35 -6.81 3.59
CA ALA A 188 -5.57 -6.96 4.81
C ALA A 188 -4.21 -7.61 4.51
N ILE A 189 -3.17 -7.28 5.28
CA ILE A 189 -1.85 -7.91 5.18
C ILE A 189 -1.76 -9.03 6.22
N ASP A 190 -1.43 -10.23 5.75
CA ASP A 190 -1.26 -11.45 6.53
C ASP A 190 0.22 -11.81 6.72
N VAL A 191 1.02 -11.63 5.67
CA VAL A 191 2.45 -11.97 5.64
C VAL A 191 3.22 -10.84 5.00
N ILE A 192 4.35 -10.47 5.60
CA ILE A 192 5.30 -9.51 5.03
C ILE A 192 6.54 -10.25 4.57
N HIS A 193 6.89 -10.08 3.30
CA HIS A 193 8.14 -10.58 2.73
C HIS A 193 9.14 -9.45 2.66
N PHE A 194 10.34 -9.69 3.16
CA PHE A 194 11.40 -8.70 3.08
C PHE A 194 12.73 -9.37 2.78
N SER A 195 13.65 -8.57 2.24
CA SER A 195 15.04 -8.97 2.04
C SER A 195 15.94 -8.19 2.98
N TYR A 196 16.96 -8.85 3.53
CA TYR A 196 17.94 -8.22 4.40
C TYR A 196 19.38 -8.56 3.99
N ALA A 197 20.25 -7.55 4.05
CA ALA A 197 21.70 -7.70 3.97
C ALA A 197 22.41 -6.75 4.95
N PRO A 198 23.56 -7.15 5.53
CA PRO A 198 24.39 -6.22 6.30
C PRO A 198 24.97 -5.13 5.38
N GLY A 199 25.09 -3.91 5.89
CA GLY A 199 25.57 -2.74 5.13
C GLY A 199 24.44 -1.82 4.62
N TYR A 200 24.80 -0.85 3.78
CA TYR A 200 23.85 0.14 3.26
C TYR A 200 23.12 -0.37 2.01
N CYS A 201 21.86 0.03 1.82
CA CYS A 201 21.05 -0.42 0.69
C CYS A 201 21.63 -0.03 -0.67
N GLU A 202 22.30 1.12 -0.76
CA GLU A 202 22.88 1.66 -2.00
C GLU A 202 24.07 0.83 -2.51
N THR A 203 24.78 0.14 -1.61
CA THR A 203 26.03 -0.57 -1.92
C THR A 203 25.83 -2.07 -2.12
N MET A 204 24.64 -2.61 -1.84
CA MET A 204 24.40 -4.06 -1.81
C MET A 204 23.54 -4.50 -3.01
N PRO A 205 24.04 -5.40 -3.87
CA PRO A 205 23.25 -5.96 -4.96
C PRO A 205 22.07 -6.77 -4.41
N ALA A 206 20.96 -6.83 -5.15
CA ALA A 206 19.76 -7.55 -4.73
C ALA A 206 20.05 -9.03 -4.39
N SER A 207 20.91 -9.68 -5.17
CA SER A 207 21.34 -11.07 -4.98
C SER A 207 22.10 -11.35 -3.68
N ALA A 208 22.63 -10.32 -3.01
CA ALA A 208 23.30 -10.46 -1.72
C ALA A 208 22.33 -10.43 -0.52
N ARG A 209 21.03 -10.23 -0.77
CA ARG A 209 20.02 -10.12 0.29
C ARG A 209 19.37 -11.46 0.54
N ALA A 210 19.33 -11.89 1.80
CA ALA A 210 18.57 -13.06 2.21
C ALA A 210 17.08 -12.68 2.28
N GLY A 211 16.19 -13.56 1.81
CA GLY A 211 14.75 -13.35 1.84
C GLY A 211 14.14 -13.94 3.11
N TYR A 212 13.16 -13.24 3.68
CA TYR A 212 12.47 -13.61 4.90
C TYR A 212 10.97 -13.39 4.75
N SER A 213 10.18 -14.23 5.41
CA SER A 213 8.74 -14.12 5.49
C SER A 213 8.32 -13.95 6.96
N LEU A 214 7.50 -12.94 7.22
CA LEU A 214 6.95 -12.63 8.55
C LEU A 214 5.44 -12.83 8.52
N PRO A 215 4.95 -14.05 8.80
CA PRO A 215 3.54 -14.24 9.06
C PRO A 215 3.16 -13.51 10.34
N LEU A 216 2.13 -12.68 10.25
CA LEU A 216 1.68 -11.86 11.35
C LEU A 216 0.75 -12.66 12.27
N LEU A 217 0.92 -12.49 13.59
CA LEU A 217 -0.02 -13.06 14.56
C LEU A 217 -1.41 -12.44 14.41
N GLN A 218 -1.46 -11.19 13.96
CA GLN A 218 -2.69 -10.48 13.63
C GLN A 218 -2.55 -9.70 12.33
N LYS A 219 -3.60 -9.72 11.51
CA LYS A 219 -3.62 -9.01 10.24
C LYS A 219 -3.54 -7.50 10.42
N ILE A 220 -2.88 -6.82 9.48
CA ILE A 220 -2.98 -5.37 9.34
C ILE A 220 -4.20 -5.09 8.45
N ALA A 221 -5.22 -4.42 9.01
CA ALA A 221 -6.44 -4.11 8.29
C ALA A 221 -6.17 -3.20 7.07
N PRO A 222 -7.07 -3.18 6.06
CA PRO A 222 -7.02 -2.19 4.99
C PRO A 222 -6.98 -0.76 5.54
N HIS A 223 -6.19 0.11 4.93
CA HIS A 223 -6.01 1.52 5.32
C HIS A 223 -5.55 1.72 6.77
N ALA A 224 -4.89 0.73 7.37
CA ALA A 224 -4.40 0.79 8.74
C ALA A 224 -2.86 0.81 8.79
N GLN A 225 -2.34 1.36 9.88
CA GLN A 225 -0.91 1.33 10.19
C GLN A 225 -0.63 0.41 11.38
N ALA A 226 0.52 -0.24 11.37
CA ALA A 226 0.99 -1.06 12.48
C ALA A 226 2.51 -1.00 12.63
N LEU A 227 2.99 -1.35 13.83
CA LEU A 227 4.36 -1.77 14.05
C LEU A 227 4.40 -3.28 14.13
N VAL A 228 5.20 -3.90 13.27
CA VAL A 228 5.52 -5.31 13.35
C VAL A 228 6.82 -5.46 14.12
N ARG A 229 6.85 -6.34 15.11
CA ARG A 229 8.07 -6.62 15.88
C ARG A 229 8.43 -8.10 15.88
N PHE A 230 9.73 -8.38 15.87
CA PHE A 230 10.30 -9.74 15.91
C PHE A 230 11.73 -9.71 16.45
N ALA A 231 12.26 -10.86 16.87
CA ALA A 231 13.61 -10.92 17.43
C ALA A 231 14.68 -10.69 16.36
N ALA A 232 15.66 -9.85 16.66
CA ALA A 232 16.76 -9.52 15.74
C ALA A 232 17.66 -10.73 15.44
N THR A 233 17.82 -11.62 16.41
CA THR A 233 18.60 -12.87 16.26
C THR A 233 18.15 -13.72 15.09
N ASP A 234 16.90 -13.58 14.67
CA ASP A 234 16.30 -14.40 13.63
C ASP A 234 16.70 -13.90 12.22
N VAL A 235 17.17 -12.65 12.09
CA VAL A 235 17.34 -12.01 10.77
C VAL A 235 18.45 -10.95 10.71
N VAL A 236 18.53 -10.05 11.69
CA VAL A 236 19.37 -8.84 11.64
C VAL A 236 20.62 -9.03 12.49
N ARG A 237 21.80 -8.94 11.86
CA ARG A 237 23.09 -8.93 12.58
C ARG A 237 23.36 -7.53 13.13
N ASN A 238 24.09 -7.45 14.25
CA ASN A 238 24.51 -6.17 14.84
C ASN A 238 25.25 -5.30 13.81
N GLY A 239 24.79 -4.07 13.61
CA GLY A 239 25.42 -3.10 12.69
C GLY A 239 24.42 -2.46 11.72
N PRO A 240 24.91 -1.61 10.79
CA PRO A 240 24.08 -1.10 9.70
C PRO A 240 23.59 -2.27 8.84
N GLY A 241 22.34 -2.20 8.40
CA GLY A 241 21.75 -3.19 7.53
C GLY A 241 20.78 -2.54 6.56
N CYS A 242 20.52 -3.24 5.47
CA CYS A 242 19.51 -2.90 4.48
C CYS A 242 18.35 -3.87 4.64
N LEU A 243 17.16 -3.35 4.93
CA LEU A 243 15.92 -4.12 4.97
C LEU A 243 14.96 -3.51 3.96
N VAL A 244 14.48 -4.32 3.02
CA VAL A 244 13.59 -3.91 1.94
C VAL A 244 12.40 -4.84 1.91
N ILE A 245 11.18 -4.33 2.04
CA ILE A 245 9.96 -5.14 1.83
C ILE A 245 9.91 -5.51 0.35
N THR A 246 9.98 -6.81 0.07
CA THR A 246 9.98 -7.36 -1.29
C THR A 246 8.61 -7.87 -1.70
N GLY A 247 7.70 -8.04 -0.74
CA GLY A 247 6.35 -8.49 -1.00
C GLY A 247 5.45 -8.38 0.21
N VAL A 248 4.16 -8.40 -0.03
CA VAL A 248 3.14 -8.62 0.99
C VAL A 248 2.11 -9.59 0.43
N GLN A 249 1.53 -10.37 1.31
CA GLN A 249 0.44 -11.28 0.97
C GLN A 249 -0.75 -10.99 1.88
N GLY A 250 -1.93 -11.16 1.33
CA GLY A 250 -3.19 -11.03 2.05
C GLY A 250 -4.22 -11.95 1.42
N ARG A 251 -5.05 -12.60 2.24
CA ARG A 251 -6.29 -13.16 1.69
C ARG A 251 -7.18 -11.99 1.28
N ALA A 252 -7.55 -11.94 0.00
CA ALA A 252 -8.71 -11.14 -0.39
C ALA A 252 -9.82 -11.49 0.58
N THR A 253 -10.39 -10.50 1.27
CA THR A 253 -11.68 -10.68 1.90
C THR A 253 -12.56 -11.25 0.80
N GLN A 254 -13.10 -12.46 0.99
CA GLN A 254 -14.14 -12.98 0.12
C GLN A 254 -15.29 -11.98 0.23
N GLN A 255 -15.22 -10.93 -0.58
CA GLN A 255 -16.37 -10.17 -0.99
C GLN A 255 -17.20 -11.25 -1.65
N THR A 256 -18.33 -11.57 -1.02
CA THR A 256 -19.36 -12.44 -1.58
C THR A 256 -19.70 -11.90 -2.95
N SER A 257 -18.96 -12.36 -3.95
CA SER A 257 -19.26 -12.20 -5.35
C SER A 257 -20.60 -12.87 -5.50
N LYS A 258 -21.64 -12.06 -5.58
CA LYS A 258 -22.94 -12.46 -6.09
C LYS A 258 -22.64 -13.06 -7.46
N ASN A 259 -22.67 -14.38 -7.51
CA ASN A 259 -22.41 -15.17 -8.71
C ASN A 259 -23.27 -14.59 -9.85
N PRO A 260 -22.69 -13.96 -10.89
CA PRO A 260 -23.48 -13.33 -11.96
C PRO A 260 -24.25 -14.34 -12.81
N PHE A 261 -24.04 -15.64 -12.58
CA PHE A 261 -24.61 -16.75 -13.33
C PHE A 261 -25.73 -17.49 -12.59
N ALA A 262 -26.21 -16.99 -11.45
CA ALA A 262 -27.38 -17.54 -10.75
C ALA A 262 -28.67 -16.80 -11.14
N ASP A 263 -28.99 -16.77 -12.43
CA ASP A 263 -30.34 -16.44 -12.92
C ASP A 263 -31.00 -17.74 -13.45
N PRO A 264 -32.10 -18.23 -12.84
CA PRO A 264 -32.77 -19.47 -13.26
C PRO A 264 -33.50 -19.38 -14.61
N ASN A 265 -33.49 -18.22 -15.30
CA ASN A 265 -34.36 -17.96 -16.44
C ASN A 265 -33.72 -17.99 -17.84
N TYR A 266 -32.52 -18.53 -18.01
CA TYR A 266 -32.04 -18.83 -19.38
C TYR A 266 -32.41 -20.26 -19.78
N GLY A 267 -33.55 -20.35 -20.47
CA GLY A 267 -34.06 -21.55 -21.10
C GLY A 267 -33.07 -22.13 -22.12
N ALA A 268 -32.99 -23.46 -22.13
CA ALA A 268 -32.27 -24.23 -23.12
C ALA A 268 -32.78 -23.95 -24.54
N PRO A 269 -31.89 -23.96 -25.55
CA PRO A 269 -32.28 -24.38 -26.88
C PRO A 269 -31.55 -25.68 -27.27
N ALA A 270 -32.39 -26.67 -27.53
CA ALA A 270 -32.34 -27.69 -28.57
C ALA A 270 -31.03 -27.94 -29.35
N LEU A 271 -30.63 -29.20 -29.34
CA LEU A 271 -29.88 -29.87 -30.40
C LEU A 271 -30.52 -29.64 -31.79
N ALA A 272 -29.73 -29.10 -32.72
CA ALA A 272 -29.95 -29.26 -34.16
C ALA A 272 -28.59 -29.37 -34.86
N GLN A 273 -28.48 -30.39 -35.70
CA GLN A 273 -27.29 -30.74 -36.49
C GLN A 273 -27.16 -29.87 -37.75
N GLN A 274 -25.90 -29.70 -38.16
CA GLN A 274 -25.35 -29.52 -39.51
C GLN A 274 -25.62 -28.22 -40.30
N GLY A 275 -24.50 -27.58 -40.68
CA GLY A 275 -24.42 -26.53 -41.68
C GLY A 275 -22.99 -25.96 -41.74
N THR A 276 -22.22 -26.44 -42.71
CA THR A 276 -20.83 -26.08 -43.04
C THR A 276 -20.52 -24.58 -43.05
N THR A 277 -19.56 -24.14 -42.24
CA THR A 277 -18.56 -23.11 -42.60
C THR A 277 -17.24 -23.34 -41.86
N THR A 278 -16.18 -23.34 -42.65
CA THR A 278 -14.77 -23.58 -42.34
C THR A 278 -14.25 -22.68 -41.22
N SER A 279 -13.72 -23.26 -40.14
CA SER A 279 -12.69 -22.61 -39.30
C SER A 279 -11.82 -23.68 -38.58
N ALA A 280 -10.52 -23.43 -38.60
CA ALA A 280 -9.41 -24.34 -38.29
C ALA A 280 -9.37 -24.84 -36.82
N PRO A 281 -8.69 -25.97 -36.53
CA PRO A 281 -8.58 -26.48 -35.17
C PRO A 281 -7.63 -25.64 -34.31
N SER A 282 -7.91 -25.67 -33.01
CA SER A 282 -7.19 -25.06 -31.89
C SER A 282 -5.68 -25.37 -31.86
N ASN A 283 -4.83 -24.42 -32.27
CA ASN A 283 -3.37 -24.48 -32.20
C ASN A 283 -2.78 -24.22 -30.80
N SER A 284 -3.54 -23.61 -29.89
CA SER A 284 -3.01 -23.06 -28.63
C SER A 284 -2.67 -24.11 -27.57
N ARG A 285 -3.45 -25.21 -27.49
CA ARG A 285 -3.20 -26.28 -26.50
C ARG A 285 -1.95 -27.09 -26.86
N THR A 286 -1.81 -27.48 -28.13
CA THR A 286 -0.64 -28.20 -28.63
C THR A 286 0.66 -27.40 -28.51
N GLN A 287 0.61 -26.07 -28.70
CA GLN A 287 1.78 -25.20 -28.53
C GLN A 287 2.22 -25.08 -27.06
N ALA A 288 1.27 -25.00 -26.12
CA ALA A 288 1.59 -24.93 -24.69
C ALA A 288 2.23 -26.24 -24.18
N ASP A 289 1.69 -27.39 -24.61
CA ASP A 289 2.22 -28.71 -24.25
C ASP A 289 3.64 -28.90 -24.81
N THR A 290 3.87 -28.48 -26.06
CA THR A 290 5.20 -28.54 -26.70
C THR A 290 6.22 -27.63 -26.01
N ALA A 291 5.80 -26.44 -25.57
CA ALA A 291 6.68 -25.49 -24.87
C ALA A 291 7.04 -25.99 -23.46
N MET A 292 6.10 -26.59 -22.74
CA MET A 292 6.33 -27.21 -21.44
C MET A 292 7.28 -28.41 -21.55
N GLU A 293 7.08 -29.27 -22.54
CA GLU A 293 7.93 -30.43 -22.77
C GLU A 293 9.35 -30.02 -23.15
N ALA A 294 9.51 -28.99 -23.98
CA ALA A 294 10.83 -28.41 -24.30
C ALA A 294 11.50 -27.76 -23.08
N HIS A 295 10.73 -27.14 -22.19
CA HIS A 295 11.22 -26.55 -20.95
C HIS A 295 11.77 -27.62 -20.00
N LEU A 296 10.99 -28.66 -19.72
CA LEU A 296 11.39 -29.76 -18.84
C LEU A 296 12.55 -30.58 -19.42
N SER A 297 12.52 -30.87 -20.72
CA SER A 297 13.59 -31.63 -21.39
C SER A 297 14.97 -30.98 -21.22
N ARG A 298 15.05 -29.64 -21.30
CA ARG A 298 16.31 -28.91 -21.10
C ARG A 298 16.77 -28.90 -19.64
N ILE A 299 15.84 -28.83 -18.69
CA ILE A 299 16.17 -28.92 -17.26
C ILE A 299 16.75 -30.31 -16.96
N TYR A 300 16.10 -31.38 -17.40
CA TYR A 300 16.60 -32.75 -17.17
C TYR A 300 17.89 -33.05 -17.93
N ALA A 301 18.12 -32.43 -19.09
CA ALA A 301 19.40 -32.54 -19.80
C ALA A 301 20.56 -31.92 -19.01
N ALA A 302 20.34 -30.80 -18.33
CA ALA A 302 21.35 -30.15 -17.49
C ALA A 302 21.45 -30.79 -16.09
N HIS A 303 20.33 -31.25 -15.55
CA HIS A 303 20.19 -31.83 -14.22
C HIS A 303 19.37 -33.13 -14.29
N PRO A 304 20.01 -34.27 -14.64
CA PRO A 304 19.33 -35.57 -14.67
C PRO A 304 18.79 -36.01 -13.29
N ASP A 305 19.30 -35.40 -12.22
CA ASP A 305 18.94 -35.62 -10.83
C ASP A 305 17.97 -34.56 -10.27
N ALA A 306 17.35 -33.73 -11.13
CA ALA A 306 16.48 -32.63 -10.71
C ALA A 306 15.40 -33.07 -9.71
N ASP A 307 14.70 -34.18 -9.97
CA ASP A 307 13.63 -34.67 -9.08
C ASP A 307 14.18 -35.06 -7.70
N ALA A 308 15.28 -35.80 -7.67
CA ALA A 308 15.93 -36.22 -6.42
C ALA A 308 16.43 -35.01 -5.60
N VAL A 309 16.93 -33.96 -6.28
CA VAL A 309 17.33 -32.71 -5.63
C VAL A 309 16.11 -31.98 -5.09
N VAL A 310 15.04 -31.83 -5.88
CA VAL A 310 13.80 -31.15 -5.45
C VAL A 310 13.17 -31.84 -4.25
N ASP A 311 13.16 -33.17 -4.22
CA ASP A 311 12.58 -33.94 -3.12
C ASP A 311 13.46 -33.93 -1.84
N SER A 312 14.70 -33.45 -1.92
CA SER A 312 15.62 -33.47 -0.78
C SER A 312 15.26 -32.40 0.28
N PRO A 313 15.24 -32.75 1.59
CA PRO A 313 14.97 -31.79 2.66
C PRO A 313 16.00 -30.65 2.73
N ALA A 314 17.25 -30.93 2.36
CA ALA A 314 18.33 -29.95 2.33
C ALA A 314 18.10 -28.89 1.24
N PHE A 315 17.68 -29.32 0.04
CA PHE A 315 17.28 -28.40 -1.03
C PHE A 315 16.08 -27.58 -0.63
N GLN A 316 15.03 -28.20 -0.07
CA GLN A 316 13.84 -27.47 0.39
C GLN A 316 14.21 -26.42 1.45
N SER A 317 15.02 -26.79 2.44
CA SER A 317 15.49 -25.84 3.46
C SER A 317 16.34 -24.71 2.88
N TRP A 318 17.16 -25.00 1.86
CA TRP A 318 17.97 -23.99 1.16
C TRP A 318 17.16 -23.09 0.23
N LEU A 319 16.16 -23.65 -0.44
CA LEU A 319 15.24 -22.99 -1.35
C LEU A 319 14.39 -21.97 -0.58
N GLN A 320 13.82 -22.36 0.55
CA GLN A 320 12.94 -21.52 1.37
C GLN A 320 13.63 -20.31 2.02
N ARG A 321 14.97 -20.25 2.01
CA ARG A 321 15.76 -19.12 2.54
C ARG A 321 15.87 -17.94 1.56
N SER A 322 15.35 -18.07 0.34
CA SER A 322 15.30 -16.97 -0.61
C SER A 322 14.08 -17.04 -1.51
N TYR A 323 13.32 -15.95 -1.51
CA TYR A 323 12.16 -15.75 -2.38
C TYR A 323 12.52 -15.90 -3.87
N GLU A 324 13.64 -15.34 -4.30
CA GLU A 324 14.08 -15.41 -5.71
C GLU A 324 14.28 -16.85 -6.16
N ARG A 325 14.76 -17.72 -5.26
CA ARG A 325 14.96 -19.15 -5.55
C ARG A 325 13.64 -19.88 -5.69
N VAL A 326 12.66 -19.59 -4.81
CA VAL A 326 11.31 -20.16 -4.89
C VAL A 326 10.61 -19.71 -6.18
N ALA A 327 10.75 -18.44 -6.55
CA ALA A 327 10.17 -17.87 -7.77
C ALA A 327 10.79 -18.49 -9.03
N ALA A 328 12.12 -18.64 -9.06
CA ALA A 328 12.82 -19.29 -10.17
C ALA A 328 12.32 -20.72 -10.41
N LEU A 329 12.03 -21.49 -9.35
CA LEU A 329 11.53 -22.86 -9.49
C LEU A 329 10.07 -22.95 -9.96
N ARG A 330 9.20 -22.01 -9.56
CA ARG A 330 7.76 -22.07 -9.82
C ARG A 330 7.34 -21.47 -11.16
N SER A 331 7.98 -20.38 -11.56
CA SER A 331 7.57 -19.60 -12.74
C SER A 331 8.77 -19.06 -13.53
N GLY A 332 9.98 -19.51 -13.21
CA GLY A 332 11.19 -19.10 -13.91
C GLY A 332 11.27 -19.67 -15.31
N THR A 333 12.10 -19.03 -16.12
CA THR A 333 12.56 -19.55 -17.39
C THR A 333 13.40 -20.82 -17.19
N THR A 334 13.55 -21.62 -18.26
CA THR A 334 14.39 -22.82 -18.23
C THR A 334 15.80 -22.54 -17.68
N GLN A 335 16.39 -21.39 -18.06
CA GLN A 335 17.75 -21.05 -17.65
C GLN A 335 17.80 -20.71 -16.15
N GLU A 336 16.81 -19.98 -15.63
CA GLU A 336 16.74 -19.64 -14.21
C GLU A 336 16.59 -20.89 -13.33
N VAL A 337 15.84 -21.89 -13.78
CA VAL A 337 15.73 -23.17 -13.07
C VAL A 337 17.05 -23.94 -13.08
N ILE A 338 17.75 -23.98 -14.22
CA ILE A 338 19.08 -24.60 -14.32
C ILE A 338 20.08 -23.90 -13.40
N ASP A 339 20.11 -22.57 -13.43
CA ASP A 339 21.01 -21.77 -12.60
C ASP A 339 20.72 -21.95 -11.11
N LEU A 340 19.44 -22.10 -10.74
CA LEU A 340 19.02 -22.44 -9.38
C LEU A 340 19.62 -23.79 -8.92
N PHE A 341 19.52 -24.84 -9.74
CA PHE A 341 20.09 -26.14 -9.41
C PHE A 341 21.62 -26.09 -9.34
N HIS A 342 22.29 -25.36 -10.24
CA HIS A 342 23.74 -25.12 -10.14
C HIS A 342 24.13 -24.40 -8.85
N ALA A 343 23.38 -23.37 -8.45
CA ALA A 343 23.61 -22.61 -7.24
C ALA A 343 23.42 -23.47 -5.97
N TYR A 344 22.46 -24.39 -5.98
CA TYR A 344 22.31 -25.34 -4.87
C TYR A 344 23.50 -26.30 -4.77
N LYS A 345 23.87 -26.94 -5.87
CA LYS A 345 24.97 -27.92 -5.88
C LYS A 345 26.33 -27.29 -5.57
N SER A 346 26.53 -26.00 -5.88
CA SER A 346 27.74 -25.28 -5.47
C SER A 346 27.74 -24.99 -3.97
N HIS A 347 26.59 -24.60 -3.41
CA HIS A 347 26.42 -24.40 -1.98
C HIS A 347 26.65 -25.70 -1.19
N ASP A 348 26.00 -26.79 -1.60
CA ASP A 348 26.06 -28.09 -0.91
C ASP A 348 27.49 -28.62 -0.84
N ARG A 349 28.23 -28.61 -1.95
CA ARG A 349 29.66 -28.98 -1.98
C ARG A 349 30.54 -28.09 -1.09
N THR A 350 30.14 -26.83 -0.88
CA THR A 350 30.89 -25.91 -0.03
C THR A 350 30.64 -26.21 1.45
N GLU A 351 29.39 -26.50 1.82
CA GLU A 351 29.02 -26.92 3.18
C GLU A 351 29.71 -28.24 3.55
N GLU A 352 29.71 -29.24 2.66
CA GLU A 352 30.40 -30.51 2.90
C GLU A 352 31.90 -30.31 3.16
N ARG A 353 32.56 -29.45 2.39
CA ARG A 353 33.97 -29.10 2.59
C ARG A 353 34.21 -28.41 3.94
N TYR A 354 33.35 -27.47 4.31
CA TYR A 354 33.45 -26.76 5.58
C TYR A 354 33.29 -27.71 6.78
N GLN A 355 32.33 -28.64 6.72
CA GLN A 355 32.13 -29.63 7.78
C GLN A 355 33.34 -30.57 7.91
N ALA A 356 33.88 -31.06 6.78
CA ALA A 356 35.06 -31.91 6.79
C ALA A 356 36.30 -31.22 7.39
N GLU A 357 36.50 -29.93 7.10
CA GLU A 357 37.60 -29.15 7.67
C GLU A 357 37.42 -28.91 9.16
N ARG A 358 36.19 -28.60 9.60
CA ARG A 358 35.86 -28.43 11.02
C ARG A 358 36.07 -29.72 11.81
N GLU A 359 35.66 -30.87 11.28
CA GLU A 359 35.92 -32.16 11.92
C GLU A 359 37.42 -32.46 12.04
N ARG A 360 38.21 -32.12 11.01
CA ARG A 360 39.66 -32.26 11.06
C ARG A 360 40.26 -31.39 12.16
N GLN A 361 39.87 -30.12 12.25
CA GLN A 361 40.33 -29.21 13.29
C GLN A 361 39.98 -29.72 14.70
N LEU A 362 38.79 -30.29 14.88
CA LEU A 362 38.39 -30.87 16.15
C LEU A 362 39.23 -32.11 16.53
N ARG A 363 39.58 -32.96 15.55
CA ARG A 363 40.47 -34.11 15.79
C ARG A 363 41.88 -33.67 16.16
N ASP A 364 42.42 -32.68 15.46
CA ASP A 364 43.75 -32.15 15.72
C ASP A 364 43.81 -31.50 17.12
N ALA A 365 42.81 -30.70 17.49
CA ALA A 365 42.69 -30.10 18.82
C ALA A 365 42.52 -31.14 19.93
N ALA A 366 41.76 -32.22 19.68
CA ALA A 366 41.61 -33.32 20.63
C ALA A 366 42.93 -34.09 20.83
N ALA A 367 43.70 -34.31 19.75
CA ALA A 367 45.02 -34.95 19.83
C ALA A 367 46.03 -34.08 20.60
N GLU A 368 46.01 -32.76 20.39
CA GLU A 368 46.85 -31.81 21.14
C GLU A 368 46.51 -31.83 22.64
N ALA A 369 45.22 -31.78 22.98
CA ALA A 369 44.77 -31.84 24.38
C ALA A 369 45.19 -33.15 25.08
N LEU A 370 45.14 -34.28 24.38
CA LEU A 370 45.63 -35.57 24.86
C LEU A 370 47.16 -35.55 25.09
N SER A 371 47.92 -34.93 24.19
CA SER A 371 49.39 -34.82 24.32
C SER A 371 49.83 -33.95 25.50
N LEU A 372 49.03 -32.97 25.91
CA LEU A 372 49.28 -32.11 27.07
C LEU A 372 48.91 -32.76 28.41
N SER A 373 48.22 -33.92 28.38
CA SER A 373 47.75 -34.64 29.56
C SER A 373 48.64 -35.82 29.98
N GLN A 374 49.65 -36.15 29.18
CA GLN A 374 50.70 -37.15 29.45
C GLN A 374 51.97 -36.44 29.92
#